data_AF-A0A349AM82-F1
#
_entry.id   AF-A0A349AM82-F1
#
_cell.length_a   1.000
_cell.length_b   1.000
_cell.length_c   1.000
_cell.angle_alpha   90.00
_cell.angle_beta   90.00
_cell.angle_gamma   90.00
#
_symmetry.space_group_name_H-M   'P 1'
#
loop_
_entity.id
_entity.type
_entity.pdbx_description
1 polymer ?
#
loop_
_entity_poly.entity_id
_entity_poly.type
_entity_poly.pdbx_seq_one_letter_code
_entity_poly.pdbx_strand_id
1 'polypeptide(L)'
;MSRYFKYIYLNLFLLSSIVFTMVVGGCAADKEEGFAIYLTKDDIPPSRMEALSHVEIAKKPIISETDMFYYNPQTHQLKLTPAAFERISKLEVPVSGKSFLVCVDREPVYWGAFWVAHSSQSFEGVTIWKPLGNELPEIIAIELGYPSSSFYQGEDPRDNETVLQSLEQAGKLTAGLSIADIDKLPSSMKGYELYSWQESGEWHFTLITGTNRNKFIEEMVSEEDIVSEGGWIKVHAVGVSDIKAVLSKLPRGESIFWSAGLMGAVETSDMVMEHPPQPIIDEIEGFANGLGLVLALP
;
A
#
# COMPACT_ATOMS: atom_id res chain seq x y z
N MET A 1 -31.03 66.73 -44.17
CA MET A 1 -30.00 67.00 -43.13
C MET A 1 -30.16 66.06 -41.92
N SER A 2 -30.38 64.77 -42.16
CA SER A 2 -30.76 63.78 -41.12
C SER A 2 -29.97 62.46 -41.21
N ARG A 3 -28.76 62.47 -41.79
CA ARG A 3 -27.95 61.25 -41.93
C ARG A 3 -26.46 61.39 -41.59
N TYR A 4 -25.98 62.59 -41.28
CA TYR A 4 -24.54 62.83 -41.02
C TYR A 4 -24.13 62.82 -39.54
N PHE A 5 -25.07 62.85 -38.58
CA PHE A 5 -24.74 62.84 -37.15
C PHE A 5 -24.66 61.45 -36.50
N LYS A 6 -25.02 60.38 -37.21
CA LYS A 6 -24.94 58.99 -36.70
C LYS A 6 -23.60 58.29 -36.96
N TYR A 7 -22.72 58.87 -37.78
CA TYR A 7 -21.43 58.26 -38.14
C TYR A 7 -20.23 58.78 -37.34
N ILE A 8 -20.42 59.79 -36.49
CA ILE A 8 -19.35 60.34 -35.64
C ILE A 8 -19.27 59.64 -34.27
N TYR A 9 -20.38 59.06 -33.78
CA TYR A 9 -20.36 58.24 -32.56
C TYR A 9 -20.15 56.74 -32.82
N LEU A 10 -20.21 56.28 -34.09
CA LEU A 10 -19.98 54.88 -34.44
C LEU A 10 -18.49 54.55 -34.67
N ASN A 11 -17.63 55.57 -34.82
CA ASN A 11 -16.17 55.40 -34.98
C ASN A 11 -15.34 55.80 -33.74
N LEU A 12 -15.99 56.20 -32.63
CA LEU A 12 -15.32 56.40 -31.34
C LEU A 12 -15.55 55.26 -30.35
N PHE A 13 -16.23 54.18 -30.77
CA PHE A 13 -16.38 52.95 -29.99
C PHE A 13 -15.54 51.78 -30.55
N LEU A 14 -14.86 52.00 -31.68
CA LEU A 14 -14.05 50.99 -32.40
C LEU A 14 -12.53 51.24 -32.29
N LEU A 15 -12.11 52.11 -31.37
CA LEU A 15 -10.71 52.38 -31.04
C LEU A 15 -10.49 52.37 -29.51
N SER A 16 -11.23 51.51 -28.81
CA SER A 16 -11.06 51.18 -27.38
C SER A 16 -10.98 49.66 -27.15
N SER A 17 -10.74 48.87 -28.20
CA SER A 17 -10.68 47.40 -28.18
C SER A 17 -9.28 46.85 -28.49
N ILE A 18 -8.24 47.65 -28.26
CA ILE A 18 -6.83 47.24 -28.37
C ILE A 18 -6.02 47.83 -27.21
N VAL A 19 -6.37 47.51 -25.96
CA VAL A 19 -5.42 47.46 -24.86
C VAL A 19 -5.96 46.43 -23.88
N PHE A 20 -5.10 45.50 -23.48
CA PHE A 20 -5.32 44.54 -22.39
C PHE A 20 -6.12 43.27 -22.70
N THR A 21 -5.68 42.51 -23.71
CA THR A 21 -5.50 41.07 -23.49
C THR A 21 -4.42 40.90 -22.42
N MET A 22 -4.81 41.12 -21.16
CA MET A 22 -4.05 40.64 -20.02
C MET A 22 -4.11 39.12 -20.11
N VAL A 23 -3.05 38.54 -20.66
CA VAL A 23 -2.68 37.16 -20.41
C VAL A 23 -2.42 37.07 -18.91
N VAL A 24 -3.49 36.96 -18.14
CA VAL A 24 -3.44 36.21 -16.90
C VAL A 24 -3.47 34.76 -17.36
N GLY A 25 -2.34 34.33 -17.93
CA GLY A 25 -1.86 32.99 -17.64
C GLY A 25 -1.65 32.98 -16.15
N GLY A 26 -2.75 32.82 -15.40
CA GLY A 26 -2.65 32.25 -14.09
C GLY A 26 -1.84 30.99 -14.34
N CYS A 27 -0.65 30.93 -13.73
CA CYS A 27 -0.12 29.64 -13.36
C CYS A 27 -1.35 28.87 -12.88
N ALA A 28 -1.77 27.85 -13.63
CA ALA A 28 -2.33 26.71 -12.96
C ALA A 28 -1.20 26.35 -12.00
N ALA A 29 -1.30 26.85 -10.77
CA ALA A 29 -0.69 26.16 -9.66
C ALA A 29 -1.17 24.74 -9.87
N ASP A 30 -0.24 23.83 -10.19
CA ASP A 30 -0.55 22.41 -10.30
C ASP A 30 -1.21 22.05 -8.97
N LYS A 31 -2.54 22.08 -8.96
CA LYS A 31 -3.32 21.73 -7.81
C LYS A 31 -3.37 20.23 -7.90
N GLU A 32 -2.42 19.61 -7.23
CA GLU A 32 -2.62 18.46 -6.38
C GLU A 32 -1.25 18.13 -5.83
N GLU A 33 -0.98 18.50 -4.58
CA GLU A 33 0.12 17.84 -3.92
C GLU A 33 -0.28 17.44 -2.52
N GLY A 34 -1.09 16.40 -2.37
CA GLY A 34 -1.34 15.79 -1.08
C GLY A 34 -0.10 15.06 -0.55
N PHE A 35 -0.24 13.77 -0.28
CA PHE A 35 0.82 12.95 0.28
C PHE A 35 1.97 12.75 -0.71
N ALA A 36 3.19 12.92 -0.22
CA ALA A 36 4.39 12.58 -0.97
C ALA A 36 5.59 12.27 -0.07
N ILE A 37 6.48 11.42 -0.56
CA ILE A 37 7.79 11.14 0.03
C ILE A 37 8.85 11.77 -0.87
N TYR A 38 9.72 12.57 -0.25
CA TYR A 38 10.80 13.31 -0.90
C TYR A 38 12.15 12.87 -0.39
N LEU A 39 13.15 12.79 -1.27
CA LEU A 39 14.54 12.81 -0.83
C LEU A 39 14.92 14.22 -0.37
N THR A 40 15.91 14.33 0.49
CA THR A 40 16.54 15.62 0.79
C THR A 40 17.25 16.16 -0.46
N LYS A 41 17.27 17.48 -0.65
CA LYS A 41 17.90 18.11 -1.83
C LYS A 41 19.41 17.87 -1.91
N ASP A 42 20.08 17.89 -0.76
CA ASP A 42 21.55 17.82 -0.65
C ASP A 42 22.04 16.46 -0.12
N ASP A 43 21.24 15.39 -0.24
CA ASP A 43 21.55 14.04 0.24
C ASP A 43 22.06 14.01 1.70
N ILE A 44 21.36 14.73 2.58
CA ILE A 44 21.70 14.86 3.99
C ILE A 44 21.64 13.48 4.65
N PRO A 45 22.72 12.99 5.30
CA PRO A 45 22.71 11.68 5.93
C PRO A 45 21.82 11.70 7.20
N PRO A 46 21.22 10.56 7.58
CA PRO A 46 20.31 10.48 8.73
C PRO A 46 20.93 11.01 10.03
N SER A 47 22.23 10.79 10.26
CA SER A 47 22.97 11.27 11.42
C SER A 47 23.09 12.79 11.56
N ARG A 48 22.66 13.56 10.55
CA ARG A 48 22.66 15.03 10.57
C ARG A 48 21.27 15.64 10.58
N MET A 49 20.21 14.84 10.40
CA MET A 49 18.85 15.36 10.24
C MET A 49 18.38 16.14 11.46
N GLU A 50 18.61 15.64 12.68
CA GLU A 50 18.20 16.31 13.92
C GLU A 50 18.91 17.62 14.20
N ALA A 51 20.12 17.81 13.65
CA ALA A 51 20.91 19.02 13.86
C ALA A 51 20.44 20.21 13.01
N LEU A 52 19.50 19.99 12.09
CA LEU A 52 19.05 20.97 11.12
C LEU A 52 17.66 21.50 11.51
N SER A 53 17.54 22.83 11.55
CA SER A 53 16.24 23.47 11.79
C SER A 53 15.36 23.50 10.53
N HIS A 54 15.96 23.37 9.35
CA HIS A 54 15.29 23.37 8.06
C HIS A 54 15.99 22.39 7.12
N VAL A 55 15.21 21.62 6.36
CA VAL A 55 15.72 20.68 5.36
C VAL A 55 14.97 20.93 4.06
N GLU A 56 15.72 21.25 3.00
CA GLU A 56 15.13 21.40 1.67
C GLU A 56 14.83 20.03 1.06
N ILE A 57 13.62 19.87 0.53
CA ILE A 57 13.21 18.67 -0.22
C ILE A 57 13.69 18.74 -1.68
N ALA A 58 13.90 17.57 -2.29
CA ALA A 58 14.17 17.46 -3.71
C ALA A 58 13.02 18.04 -4.56
N LYS A 59 13.31 18.39 -5.81
CA LYS A 59 12.31 19.01 -6.71
C LYS A 59 11.15 18.08 -7.06
N LYS A 60 11.39 16.78 -7.08
CA LYS A 60 10.39 15.76 -7.43
C LYS A 60 10.29 14.74 -6.31
N PRO A 61 9.08 14.25 -6.00
CA PRO A 61 8.90 13.22 -5.01
C PRO A 61 9.53 11.92 -5.51
N ILE A 62 10.03 11.12 -4.58
CA ILE A 62 10.44 9.74 -4.87
C ILE A 62 9.23 8.80 -4.84
N ILE A 63 8.14 9.15 -4.14
CA ILE A 63 6.83 8.50 -4.16
C ILE A 63 5.76 9.60 -4.03
N SER A 64 4.76 9.64 -4.91
CA SER A 64 3.55 10.47 -4.76
C SER A 64 2.28 9.61 -4.67
N GLU A 65 1.11 10.22 -4.43
CA GLU A 65 -0.18 9.53 -4.45
C GLU A 65 -0.45 8.76 -5.76
N THR A 66 -0.01 9.28 -6.91
CA THR A 66 -0.16 8.62 -8.22
C THR A 66 0.72 7.37 -8.35
N ASP A 67 1.78 7.27 -7.55
CA ASP A 67 2.65 6.11 -7.50
C ASP A 67 2.09 4.99 -6.60
N MET A 68 0.98 5.24 -5.89
CA MET A 68 0.41 4.35 -4.90
C MET A 68 -0.95 3.80 -5.35
N PHE A 69 -1.17 2.52 -5.10
CA PHE A 69 -2.51 1.94 -5.08
C PHE A 69 -3.19 2.24 -3.75
N TYR A 70 -2.53 1.92 -2.63
CA TYR A 70 -3.05 2.19 -1.29
C TYR A 70 -1.94 2.31 -0.24
N TYR A 71 -2.32 2.83 0.93
CA TYR A 71 -1.63 2.78 2.20
C TYR A 71 -2.54 2.14 3.25
N ASN A 72 -2.01 1.18 4.01
CA ASN A 72 -2.68 0.55 5.14
C ASN A 72 -2.22 1.25 6.43
N PRO A 73 -3.08 2.00 7.14
CA PRO A 73 -2.69 2.70 8.37
C PRO A 73 -2.43 1.76 9.56
N GLN A 74 -3.00 0.55 9.57
CA GLN A 74 -2.76 -0.43 10.64
C GLN A 74 -1.35 -1.03 10.56
N THR A 75 -0.83 -1.25 9.35
CA THR A 75 0.48 -1.91 9.14
C THR A 75 1.54 -1.02 8.50
N HIS A 76 1.18 0.21 8.17
CA HIS A 76 2.02 1.21 7.52
C HIS A 76 2.66 0.73 6.21
N GLN A 77 1.95 -0.16 5.51
CA GLN A 77 2.38 -0.69 4.22
C GLN A 77 1.82 0.14 3.06
N LEU A 78 2.65 0.37 2.06
CA LEU A 78 2.29 1.02 0.80
C LEU A 78 2.34 -0.02 -0.30
N LYS A 79 1.23 -0.19 -1.02
CA LYS A 79 1.24 -0.89 -2.30
C LYS A 79 1.55 0.12 -3.40
N LEU A 80 2.69 -0.05 -4.06
CA LEU A 80 3.16 0.83 -5.11
C LEU A 80 2.76 0.32 -6.50
N THR A 81 2.72 1.24 -7.47
CA THR A 81 2.72 0.88 -8.89
C THR A 81 4.05 0.19 -9.25
N PRO A 82 4.09 -0.67 -10.28
CA PRO A 82 5.32 -1.33 -10.70
C PRO A 82 6.46 -0.35 -11.03
N ALA A 83 6.14 0.77 -11.69
CA ALA A 83 7.12 1.79 -12.05
C ALA A 83 7.70 2.51 -10.82
N ALA A 84 6.88 2.75 -9.80
CA ALA A 84 7.32 3.34 -8.54
C ALA A 84 8.18 2.37 -7.74
N PHE A 85 7.75 1.11 -7.64
CA PHE A 85 8.52 0.07 -6.95
C PHE A 85 9.89 -0.13 -7.60
N GLU A 86 9.96 -0.22 -8.93
CA GLU A 86 11.22 -0.33 -9.67
C GLU A 86 12.15 0.87 -9.40
N ARG A 87 11.59 2.08 -9.31
CA ARG A 87 12.34 3.30 -8.96
C ARG A 87 12.95 3.22 -7.56
N ILE A 88 12.23 2.69 -6.56
CA ILE A 88 12.76 2.46 -5.21
C ILE A 88 13.81 1.34 -5.20
N SER A 89 13.57 0.23 -5.90
CA SER A 89 14.50 -0.89 -5.99
C SER A 89 15.85 -0.50 -6.62
N LYS A 90 15.86 0.52 -7.49
CA LYS A 90 17.07 1.08 -8.10
C LYS A 90 17.70 2.23 -7.31
N LEU A 91 17.08 2.67 -6.21
CA LEU A 91 17.61 3.76 -5.40
C LEU A 91 18.97 3.35 -4.79
N GLU A 92 19.99 4.18 -5.00
CA GLU A 92 21.28 4.01 -4.34
C GLU A 92 21.16 4.45 -2.89
N VAL A 93 21.29 3.49 -1.97
CA VAL A 93 21.15 3.71 -0.52
C VAL A 93 22.47 3.30 0.16
N PRO A 94 23.22 4.24 0.75
CA PRO A 94 24.41 3.91 1.54
C PRO A 94 24.06 3.03 2.74
N VAL A 95 25.05 2.32 3.29
CA VAL A 95 24.87 1.55 4.54
C VAL A 95 24.50 2.43 5.74
N SER A 96 24.79 3.74 5.68
CA SER A 96 24.35 4.73 6.66
C SER A 96 22.94 5.28 6.40
N GLY A 97 22.22 4.72 5.43
CA GLY A 97 20.91 5.16 4.99
C GLY A 97 20.93 6.39 4.07
N LYS A 98 19.76 6.69 3.52
CA LYS A 98 19.48 7.88 2.71
C LYS A 98 18.21 8.55 3.19
N SER A 99 18.30 9.79 3.69
CA SER A 99 17.18 10.47 4.33
C SER A 99 16.06 10.83 3.34
N PHE A 100 14.83 10.73 3.83
CA PHE A 100 13.64 11.22 3.15
C PHE A 100 12.77 12.04 4.11
N LEU A 101 11.86 12.82 3.54
CA LEU A 101 10.79 13.52 4.26
C LEU A 101 9.44 13.07 3.72
N VAL A 102 8.51 12.78 4.63
CA VAL A 102 7.09 12.64 4.31
C VAL A 102 6.47 14.01 4.41
N CYS A 103 5.79 14.42 3.34
CA CYS A 103 5.21 15.73 3.18
C CYS A 103 3.73 15.63 2.83
N VAL A 104 2.98 16.68 3.18
CA VAL A 104 1.65 16.98 2.66
C VAL A 104 1.71 18.40 2.12
N ASP A 105 1.27 18.64 0.89
CA ASP A 105 1.35 19.97 0.23
C ASP A 105 2.77 20.56 0.23
N ARG A 106 3.78 19.69 0.05
CA ARG A 106 5.22 20.00 0.11
C ARG A 106 5.75 20.43 1.47
N GLU A 107 4.89 20.52 2.48
CA GLU A 107 5.28 20.84 3.84
C GLU A 107 5.76 19.56 4.55
N PRO A 108 7.00 19.52 5.07
CA PRO A 108 7.49 18.37 5.81
C PRO A 108 6.66 18.09 7.07
N VAL A 109 6.21 16.84 7.22
CA VAL A 109 5.47 16.38 8.40
C VAL A 109 6.40 15.60 9.33
N TYR A 110 7.10 14.61 8.79
CA TYR A 110 8.14 13.87 9.50
C TYR A 110 9.23 13.39 8.53
N TRP A 111 10.32 12.86 9.07
CA TRP A 111 11.44 12.37 8.28
C TRP A 111 11.80 10.94 8.67
N GLY A 112 12.52 10.28 7.76
CA GLY A 112 13.04 8.94 7.95
C GLY A 112 14.22 8.69 7.04
N ALA A 113 14.60 7.42 6.90
CA ALA A 113 15.67 7.01 6.01
C ALA A 113 15.30 5.76 5.22
N PHE A 114 15.62 5.76 3.92
CA PHE A 114 15.77 4.51 3.20
C PHE A 114 16.94 3.76 3.78
N TRP A 115 16.76 2.46 4.02
CA TRP A 115 17.76 1.60 4.64
C TRP A 115 18.03 0.33 3.83
N VAL A 116 19.16 -0.33 4.09
CA VAL A 116 19.55 -1.58 3.44
C VAL A 116 19.77 -2.69 4.47
N ALA A 117 19.24 -3.88 4.19
CA ALA A 117 19.28 -5.03 5.10
C ALA A 117 20.70 -5.54 5.44
N HIS A 118 21.70 -5.21 4.63
CA HIS A 118 23.10 -5.55 4.88
C HIS A 118 23.86 -4.47 5.66
N SER A 119 23.16 -3.48 6.22
CA SER A 119 23.78 -2.49 7.10
C SER A 119 24.01 -3.07 8.50
N SER A 120 25.19 -2.80 9.06
CA SER A 120 25.52 -3.05 10.47
C SER A 120 25.25 -1.85 11.38
N GLN A 121 24.80 -0.71 10.83
CA GLN A 121 24.44 0.46 11.63
C GLN A 121 22.98 0.33 12.06
N SER A 122 22.71 0.52 13.35
CA SER A 122 21.35 0.68 13.86
C SER A 122 20.85 2.09 13.56
N PHE A 123 19.54 2.24 13.48
CA PHE A 123 18.90 3.54 13.32
C PHE A 123 17.64 3.58 14.19
N GLU A 124 17.43 4.69 14.88
CA GLU A 124 16.32 4.86 15.84
C GLU A 124 15.17 5.71 15.28
N GLY A 125 15.15 5.96 13.96
CA GLY A 125 14.11 6.74 13.28
C GLY A 125 13.20 5.88 12.39
N VAL A 126 12.37 6.54 11.59
CA VAL A 126 11.47 5.88 10.62
C VAL A 126 12.27 5.31 9.45
N THR A 127 12.02 4.06 9.07
CA THR A 127 12.74 3.38 7.99
C THR A 127 11.82 2.97 6.85
N ILE A 128 12.35 3.01 5.63
CA ILE A 128 11.78 2.29 4.48
C ILE A 128 12.89 1.40 3.94
N TRP A 129 12.68 0.09 3.96
CA TRP A 129 13.70 -0.83 3.48
C TRP A 129 13.73 -0.78 1.96
N LYS A 130 14.94 -0.67 1.41
CA LYS A 130 15.14 -0.80 -0.02
C LYS A 130 14.81 -2.24 -0.43
N PRO A 131 13.86 -2.47 -1.36
CA PRO A 131 13.57 -3.81 -1.83
C PRO A 131 14.79 -4.44 -2.52
N LEU A 132 14.90 -5.76 -2.42
CA LEU A 132 16.06 -6.51 -2.93
C LEU A 132 15.93 -6.94 -4.39
N GLY A 133 14.84 -6.60 -5.10
CA GLY A 133 14.70 -6.85 -6.54
C GLY A 133 13.26 -7.08 -6.98
N ASN A 134 13.04 -7.94 -7.97
CA ASN A 134 11.74 -8.30 -8.60
C ASN A 134 10.77 -9.05 -7.65
N GLU A 135 10.84 -8.76 -6.37
CA GLU A 135 10.01 -9.36 -5.34
C GLU A 135 8.58 -8.88 -5.50
N LEU A 136 7.67 -9.84 -5.69
CA LEU A 136 6.24 -9.60 -5.63
C LEU A 136 5.75 -9.97 -4.23
N PRO A 137 4.81 -9.22 -3.65
CA PRO A 137 4.13 -8.05 -4.21
C PRO A 137 4.98 -6.76 -4.12
N GLU A 138 4.69 -5.76 -4.97
CA GLU A 138 5.26 -4.39 -4.95
C GLU A 138 4.84 -3.57 -3.70
N ILE A 139 5.07 -4.12 -2.51
CA ILE A 139 4.75 -3.55 -1.22
C ILE A 139 6.03 -3.10 -0.54
N ILE A 140 6.00 -1.91 0.06
CA ILE A 140 7.03 -1.45 0.99
C ILE A 140 6.38 -1.11 2.31
N ALA A 141 7.11 -1.27 3.42
CA ALA A 141 6.67 -0.88 4.74
C ALA A 141 7.39 0.40 5.19
N ILE A 142 6.65 1.30 5.85
CA ILE A 142 7.22 2.38 6.65
C ILE A 142 7.35 1.84 8.07
N GLU A 143 8.56 1.48 8.47
CA GLU A 143 8.85 0.85 9.74
C GLU A 143 9.42 1.84 10.76
N LEU A 144 9.51 1.40 12.01
CA LEU A 144 10.19 2.11 13.08
C LEU A 144 11.48 1.38 13.39
N GLY A 145 12.58 2.13 13.47
CA GLY A 145 13.88 1.62 13.84
C GLY A 145 14.52 0.68 12.81
N TYR A 146 15.76 0.34 13.07
CA TYR A 146 16.52 -0.72 12.41
C TYR A 146 17.59 -1.25 13.37
N PRO A 147 17.79 -2.57 13.46
CA PRO A 147 17.18 -3.65 12.65
C PRO A 147 15.73 -4.01 13.01
N SER A 148 15.19 -3.44 14.09
CA SER A 148 13.83 -3.71 14.56
C SER A 148 13.23 -2.50 15.27
N SER A 149 11.90 -2.53 15.47
CA SER A 149 11.14 -1.48 16.18
C SER A 149 11.57 -1.24 17.61
N SER A 150 12.21 -2.22 18.26
CA SER A 150 12.80 -2.03 19.60
C SER A 150 13.89 -0.96 19.67
N PHE A 151 14.44 -0.52 18.52
CA PHE A 151 15.41 0.57 18.46
C PHE A 151 14.77 1.95 18.36
N TYR A 152 13.46 2.03 18.13
CA TYR A 152 12.73 3.30 18.08
C TYR A 152 12.24 3.69 19.48
N GLN A 153 12.47 4.95 19.88
CA GLN A 153 12.09 5.45 21.22
C GLN A 153 11.18 6.70 21.17
N GLY A 154 10.85 7.18 19.97
CA GLY A 154 10.01 8.36 19.78
C GLY A 154 8.50 8.05 19.82
N GLU A 155 7.69 9.09 19.62
CA GLU A 155 6.28 8.94 19.29
C GLU A 155 6.13 8.52 17.83
N ASP A 156 5.28 7.54 17.55
CA ASP A 156 5.07 7.04 16.18
C ASP A 156 4.51 8.15 15.26
N PRO A 157 5.30 8.64 14.28
CA PRO A 157 4.84 9.72 13.41
C PRO A 157 4.00 9.21 12.23
N ARG A 158 3.88 7.88 12.05
CA ARG A 158 3.19 7.27 10.90
C ARG A 158 1.67 7.35 11.02
N ASP A 159 1.16 7.59 12.22
CA ASP A 159 -0.24 7.88 12.54
C ASP A 159 -0.58 9.39 12.49
N ASN A 160 0.31 10.22 11.94
CA ASN A 160 0.05 11.66 11.88
C ASN A 160 -1.25 11.95 11.11
N GLU A 161 -2.18 12.63 11.78
CA GLU A 161 -3.52 12.91 11.26
C GLU A 161 -3.50 13.66 9.91
N THR A 162 -2.52 14.55 9.71
CA THR A 162 -2.38 15.32 8.46
C THR A 162 -2.08 14.39 7.28
N VAL A 163 -1.20 13.42 7.50
CA VAL A 163 -0.84 12.40 6.49
C VAL A 163 -2.02 11.49 6.21
N LEU A 164 -2.68 10.97 7.25
CA LEU A 164 -3.82 10.08 7.11
C LEU A 164 -4.99 10.76 6.39
N GLN A 165 -5.33 12.00 6.76
CA GLN A 165 -6.39 12.77 6.08
C GLN A 165 -6.06 13.06 4.62
N SER A 166 -4.80 13.38 4.29
CA SER A 166 -4.38 13.57 2.90
C SER A 166 -4.58 12.28 2.09
N LEU A 167 -4.12 11.15 2.61
CA LEU A 167 -4.30 9.85 1.97
C LEU A 167 -5.77 9.45 1.86
N GLU A 168 -6.60 9.78 2.84
CA GLU A 168 -8.04 9.52 2.83
C GLU A 168 -8.73 10.34 1.72
N GLN A 169 -8.45 11.64 1.65
CA GLN A 169 -8.99 12.54 0.63
C GLN A 169 -8.60 12.12 -0.79
N ALA A 170 -7.39 11.56 -0.95
CA ALA A 170 -6.91 11.00 -2.20
C ALA A 170 -7.46 9.59 -2.52
N GLY A 171 -8.27 9.00 -1.63
CA GLY A 171 -8.79 7.64 -1.77
C GLY A 171 -7.68 6.57 -1.71
N LYS A 172 -6.59 6.87 -1.00
CA LYS A 172 -5.41 5.99 -0.87
C LYS A 172 -5.38 5.21 0.43
N LEU A 173 -6.19 5.55 1.44
CA LEU A 173 -6.32 4.67 2.59
C LEU A 173 -7.07 3.41 2.17
N THR A 174 -6.43 2.25 2.30
CA THR A 174 -7.21 1.05 2.52
C THR A 174 -7.54 1.06 4.01
N ALA A 175 -8.81 1.19 4.35
CA ALA A 175 -9.23 0.62 5.62
C ALA A 175 -8.74 -0.84 5.56
N GLY A 176 -8.13 -1.37 6.62
CA GLY A 176 -8.18 -2.81 6.83
C GLY A 176 -9.65 -3.19 6.82
N LEU A 177 -10.19 -3.48 5.63
CA LEU A 177 -11.57 -3.84 5.46
C LEU A 177 -11.67 -5.17 6.17
N SER A 178 -12.34 -5.16 7.33
CA SER A 178 -12.72 -6.41 7.94
C SER A 178 -13.46 -7.20 6.88
N ILE A 179 -13.23 -8.51 6.83
CA ILE A 179 -14.05 -9.36 5.99
C ILE A 179 -15.55 -9.10 6.23
N ALA A 180 -15.95 -8.68 7.45
CA ALA A 180 -17.31 -8.29 7.77
C ALA A 180 -17.86 -7.15 6.90
N ASP A 181 -17.03 -6.18 6.50
CA ASP A 181 -17.41 -4.97 5.78
C ASP A 181 -17.38 -5.14 4.25
N ILE A 182 -16.94 -6.31 3.76
CA ILE A 182 -16.80 -6.60 2.33
C ILE A 182 -17.98 -7.44 1.83
N ASP A 183 -18.86 -6.86 1.01
CA ASP A 183 -19.97 -7.63 0.43
C ASP A 183 -19.48 -8.74 -0.52
N LYS A 184 -18.40 -8.49 -1.25
CA LYS A 184 -17.88 -9.41 -2.26
C LYS A 184 -16.37 -9.23 -2.46
N LEU A 185 -15.64 -10.34 -2.48
CA LEU A 185 -14.22 -10.40 -2.82
C LEU A 185 -14.01 -10.31 -4.35
N PRO A 186 -12.86 -9.81 -4.82
CA PRO A 186 -12.55 -9.71 -6.24
C PRO A 186 -12.39 -11.10 -6.89
N SER A 187 -12.44 -11.16 -8.22
CA SER A 187 -12.07 -12.38 -8.95
C SER A 187 -10.55 -12.55 -9.01
N SER A 188 -10.05 -13.78 -8.93
CA SER A 188 -8.61 -14.07 -9.06
C SER A 188 -8.32 -14.76 -10.37
N MET A 189 -7.37 -14.22 -11.15
CA MET A 189 -6.94 -14.81 -12.42
C MET A 189 -6.45 -16.27 -12.28
N LYS A 190 -5.90 -16.62 -11.10
CA LYS A 190 -5.38 -17.96 -10.81
C LYS A 190 -6.21 -18.70 -9.76
N GLY A 191 -7.36 -18.16 -9.38
CA GLY A 191 -8.13 -18.63 -8.24
C GLY A 191 -7.46 -18.28 -6.91
N TYR A 192 -7.95 -18.92 -5.86
CA TYR A 192 -7.52 -18.72 -4.48
C TYR A 192 -6.78 -19.95 -3.98
N GLU A 193 -5.92 -19.75 -2.99
CA GLU A 193 -5.28 -20.81 -2.24
C GLU A 193 -5.81 -20.79 -0.81
N LEU A 194 -6.12 -21.97 -0.28
CA LEU A 194 -6.58 -22.17 1.08
C LEU A 194 -5.53 -22.97 1.83
N TYR A 195 -5.16 -22.47 3.00
CA TYR A 195 -4.26 -23.15 3.93
C TYR A 195 -4.99 -23.39 5.23
N SER A 196 -4.62 -24.45 5.94
CA SER A 196 -5.14 -24.76 7.26
C SER A 196 -4.05 -25.31 8.17
N TRP A 197 -4.19 -25.05 9.46
CA TRP A 197 -3.33 -25.58 10.52
C TRP A 197 -4.14 -25.67 11.81
N GLN A 198 -3.63 -26.46 12.76
CA GLN A 198 -4.19 -26.53 14.10
C GLN A 198 -3.34 -25.72 15.08
N GLU A 199 -3.97 -24.87 15.87
CA GLU A 199 -3.34 -24.12 16.95
C GLU A 199 -4.25 -24.14 18.17
N SER A 200 -3.70 -24.47 19.35
CA SER A 200 -4.45 -24.54 20.62
C SER A 200 -5.75 -25.37 20.58
N GLY A 201 -5.83 -26.36 19.69
CA GLY A 201 -7.01 -27.22 19.50
C GLY A 201 -8.07 -26.67 18.55
N GLU A 202 -7.88 -25.47 18.00
CA GLU A 202 -8.75 -24.85 17.01
C GLU A 202 -8.16 -24.96 15.61
N TRP A 203 -9.03 -25.02 14.60
CA TRP A 203 -8.61 -25.03 13.20
C TRP A 203 -8.56 -23.60 12.69
N HIS A 204 -7.40 -23.21 12.19
CA HIS A 204 -7.20 -21.93 11.55
C HIS A 204 -7.11 -22.12 10.04
N PHE A 205 -7.51 -21.08 9.32
CA PHE A 205 -7.53 -21.06 7.87
C PHE A 205 -7.00 -19.73 7.36
N THR A 206 -6.29 -19.76 6.24
CA THR A 206 -5.95 -18.56 5.48
C THR A 206 -6.36 -18.75 4.03
N LEU A 207 -7.26 -17.88 3.56
CA LEU A 207 -7.62 -17.77 2.15
C LEU A 207 -6.80 -16.64 1.53
N ILE A 208 -6.02 -16.94 0.51
CA ILE A 208 -5.13 -15.96 -0.14
C ILE A 208 -5.27 -16.01 -1.67
N THR A 209 -5.07 -14.89 -2.34
CA THR A 209 -5.04 -14.83 -3.80
C THR A 209 -3.92 -15.72 -4.35
N GLY A 210 -4.27 -16.62 -5.28
CA GLY A 210 -3.32 -17.54 -5.88
C GLY A 210 -2.26 -16.85 -6.74
N THR A 211 -0.99 -17.20 -6.55
CA THR A 211 0.14 -16.62 -7.32
C THR A 211 1.23 -17.64 -7.63
N ASN A 212 2.18 -17.28 -8.53
CA ASN A 212 3.36 -18.12 -8.83
C ASN A 212 4.50 -17.92 -7.83
N ARG A 213 4.22 -17.35 -6.65
CA ARG A 213 5.22 -17.07 -5.62
C ARG A 213 5.12 -18.12 -4.52
N ASN A 214 6.28 -18.50 -3.96
CA ASN A 214 6.32 -19.24 -2.71
C ASN A 214 5.71 -18.38 -1.59
N LYS A 215 5.00 -19.03 -0.67
CA LYS A 215 4.41 -18.41 0.52
C LYS A 215 5.19 -18.89 1.73
N PHE A 216 5.37 -18.01 2.71
CA PHE A 216 6.09 -18.31 3.94
C PHE A 216 5.09 -18.64 5.06
N ILE A 217 5.52 -19.42 6.06
CA ILE A 217 4.64 -19.79 7.18
C ILE A 217 4.18 -18.53 7.90
N GLU A 218 5.09 -17.62 8.19
CA GLU A 218 4.84 -16.37 8.92
C GLU A 218 3.77 -15.51 8.23
N GLU A 219 3.75 -15.52 6.89
CA GLU A 219 2.73 -14.84 6.11
C GLU A 219 1.37 -15.53 6.26
N MET A 220 1.31 -16.85 6.15
CA MET A 220 0.06 -17.61 6.21
C MET A 220 -0.60 -17.54 7.58
N VAL A 221 0.21 -17.47 8.64
CA VAL A 221 -0.27 -17.63 10.02
C VAL A 221 -0.52 -16.31 10.71
N SER A 222 -0.06 -15.22 10.11
CA SER A 222 -0.38 -13.86 10.56
C SER A 222 -1.90 -13.65 10.53
N GLU A 223 -2.43 -13.11 11.63
CA GLU A 223 -3.84 -12.73 11.78
C GLU A 223 -4.22 -11.47 10.97
N GLU A 224 -3.27 -10.86 10.26
CA GLU A 224 -3.53 -9.69 9.44
C GLU A 224 -4.32 -10.06 8.19
N ASP A 225 -5.53 -9.50 8.10
CA ASP A 225 -6.33 -9.47 6.89
C ASP A 225 -5.82 -8.37 5.93
N ILE A 226 -5.62 -8.75 4.67
CA ILE A 226 -5.27 -7.85 3.58
C ILE A 226 -6.35 -7.98 2.52
N VAL A 227 -7.08 -6.91 2.26
CA VAL A 227 -8.06 -6.86 1.18
C VAL A 227 -7.78 -5.62 0.35
N SER A 228 -7.28 -5.82 -0.87
CA SER A 228 -6.99 -4.73 -1.80
C SER A 228 -7.95 -4.72 -2.99
N GLU A 229 -8.29 -3.52 -3.48
CA GLU A 229 -9.02 -3.35 -4.74
C GLU A 229 -8.26 -3.93 -5.94
N GLY A 230 -6.93 -4.07 -5.84
CA GLY A 230 -6.05 -4.66 -6.84
C GLY A 230 -6.11 -6.19 -6.94
N GLY A 231 -6.99 -6.85 -6.18
CA GLY A 231 -7.19 -8.30 -6.26
C GLY A 231 -6.27 -9.14 -5.38
N TRP A 232 -5.37 -8.51 -4.61
CA TRP A 232 -4.62 -9.20 -3.57
C TRP A 232 -5.44 -9.27 -2.30
N ILE A 233 -5.79 -10.50 -1.91
CA ILE A 233 -6.58 -10.85 -0.74
C ILE A 233 -5.76 -11.83 0.09
N LYS A 234 -5.75 -11.65 1.40
CA LYS A 234 -5.34 -12.61 2.42
C LYS A 234 -6.32 -12.44 3.58
N VAL A 235 -7.04 -13.48 3.94
CA VAL A 235 -8.01 -13.42 5.04
C VAL A 235 -7.76 -14.59 5.97
N HIS A 236 -7.57 -14.28 7.25
CA HIS A 236 -7.48 -15.24 8.33
C HIS A 236 -8.88 -15.59 8.85
N ALA A 237 -9.09 -16.86 9.18
CA ALA A 237 -10.35 -17.32 9.76
C ALA A 237 -10.10 -18.40 10.81
N VAL A 238 -10.82 -18.31 11.93
CA VAL A 238 -10.74 -19.29 13.02
C VAL A 238 -12.02 -20.12 13.04
N GLY A 239 -11.87 -21.41 12.74
CA GLY A 239 -12.95 -22.37 12.72
C GLY A 239 -13.78 -22.38 11.42
N VAL A 240 -14.65 -23.39 11.33
CA VAL A 240 -15.43 -23.71 10.13
C VAL A 240 -16.46 -22.62 9.78
N SER A 241 -17.03 -21.96 10.79
CA SER A 241 -18.00 -20.89 10.59
C SER A 241 -17.38 -19.70 9.87
N ASP A 242 -16.20 -19.29 10.31
CA ASP A 242 -15.55 -18.07 9.82
C ASP A 242 -15.05 -18.27 8.40
N ILE A 243 -14.41 -19.41 8.09
CA ILE A 243 -13.98 -19.68 6.72
C ILE A 243 -15.17 -19.77 5.76
N LYS A 244 -16.32 -20.30 6.18
CA LYS A 244 -17.55 -20.26 5.38
C LYS A 244 -18.03 -18.84 5.12
N ALA A 245 -17.92 -17.94 6.10
CA ALA A 245 -18.24 -16.53 5.90
C ALA A 245 -17.32 -15.89 4.85
N VAL A 246 -16.01 -16.19 4.88
CA VAL A 246 -15.06 -15.74 3.85
C VAL A 246 -15.45 -16.30 2.47
N LEU A 247 -15.68 -17.61 2.36
CA LEU A 247 -16.03 -18.27 1.09
C LEU A 247 -17.32 -17.73 0.48
N SER A 248 -18.30 -17.33 1.30
CA SER A 248 -19.56 -16.74 0.83
C SER A 248 -19.39 -15.43 0.05
N LYS A 249 -18.25 -14.76 0.22
CA LYS A 249 -17.92 -13.50 -0.45
C LYS A 249 -17.20 -13.72 -1.78
N LEU A 250 -16.79 -14.95 -2.11
CA LEU A 250 -16.13 -15.24 -3.38
C LEU A 250 -17.12 -15.20 -4.56
N PRO A 251 -16.69 -14.70 -5.73
CA PRO A 251 -17.46 -14.83 -6.96
C PRO A 251 -17.75 -16.29 -7.31
N ARG A 252 -18.96 -16.55 -7.82
CA ARG A 252 -19.33 -17.87 -8.35
C ARG A 252 -18.38 -18.28 -9.49
N GLY A 253 -17.93 -19.54 -9.48
CA GLY A 253 -17.05 -20.11 -10.49
C GLY A 253 -15.55 -19.96 -10.20
N GLU A 254 -15.16 -19.34 -9.09
CA GLU A 254 -13.76 -19.28 -8.66
C GLU A 254 -13.24 -20.66 -8.28
N SER A 255 -11.95 -20.90 -8.58
CA SER A 255 -11.23 -22.09 -8.15
C SER A 255 -10.50 -21.82 -6.83
N ILE A 256 -10.52 -22.78 -5.92
CA ILE A 256 -9.81 -22.74 -4.64
C ILE A 256 -8.92 -23.99 -4.53
N PHE A 257 -7.63 -23.80 -4.30
CA PHE A 257 -6.66 -24.88 -4.13
C PHE A 257 -6.30 -25.01 -2.64
N TRP A 258 -6.70 -26.10 -2.00
CA TRP A 258 -6.50 -26.27 -0.57
C TRP A 258 -5.23 -27.08 -0.28
N SER A 259 -4.14 -26.40 0.08
CA SER A 259 -2.83 -27.03 0.28
C SER A 259 -2.60 -27.50 1.73
N ALA A 260 -2.05 -28.71 1.89
CA ALA A 260 -1.53 -29.25 3.15
C ALA A 260 0.00 -29.11 3.28
N GLY A 261 0.59 -28.13 2.61
CA GLY A 261 2.02 -27.91 2.67
C GLY A 261 2.48 -26.60 2.04
N LEU A 262 3.63 -26.12 2.50
CA LEU A 262 4.34 -24.98 1.93
C LEU A 262 5.70 -25.45 1.42
N MET A 263 6.10 -25.01 0.21
CA MET A 263 7.46 -25.23 -0.27
C MET A 263 8.44 -24.40 0.56
N GLY A 264 9.32 -25.06 1.31
CA GLY A 264 10.44 -24.43 2.01
C GLY A 264 10.24 -24.16 3.50
N ALA A 265 9.36 -24.91 4.18
CA ALA A 265 9.33 -24.93 5.64
C ALA A 265 10.73 -25.26 6.19
N VAL A 266 11.44 -24.22 6.65
CA VAL A 266 12.66 -24.36 7.45
C VAL A 266 12.23 -24.96 8.80
N GLU A 267 13.02 -25.89 9.33
CA GLU A 267 12.76 -26.72 10.52
C GLU A 267 12.54 -25.95 11.86
N THR A 268 12.20 -24.66 11.83
CA THR A 268 12.19 -23.76 13.00
C THR A 268 10.80 -23.32 13.46
N SER A 269 9.73 -23.70 12.75
CA SER A 269 8.34 -23.44 13.15
C SER A 269 7.70 -24.73 13.62
N ASP A 270 7.20 -24.77 14.86
CA ASP A 270 6.39 -25.89 15.39
C ASP A 270 5.05 -26.05 14.67
N MET A 271 4.68 -25.09 13.82
CA MET A 271 3.40 -25.08 13.14
C MET A 271 3.43 -25.88 11.83
N VAL A 272 2.48 -26.82 11.72
CA VAL A 272 2.33 -27.73 10.59
C VAL A 272 1.10 -27.34 9.79
N MET A 273 1.29 -26.99 8.53
CA MET A 273 0.18 -26.84 7.58
C MET A 273 -0.36 -28.22 7.24
N GLU A 274 -1.63 -28.46 7.51
CA GLU A 274 -2.27 -29.75 7.29
C GLU A 274 -3.77 -29.59 7.03
N HIS A 275 -4.38 -30.58 6.39
CA HIS A 275 -5.83 -30.59 6.21
C HIS A 275 -6.53 -30.98 7.52
N PRO A 276 -7.72 -30.42 7.80
CA PRO A 276 -8.52 -30.82 8.92
C PRO A 276 -9.09 -32.24 8.73
N PRO A 277 -9.65 -32.86 9.78
CA PRO A 277 -10.33 -34.15 9.66
C PRO A 277 -11.40 -34.17 8.56
N GLN A 278 -11.60 -35.32 7.92
CA GLN A 278 -12.54 -35.51 6.81
C GLN A 278 -13.92 -34.86 7.02
N PRO A 279 -14.57 -34.94 8.20
CA PRO A 279 -15.87 -34.29 8.40
C PRO A 279 -15.85 -32.77 8.17
N ILE A 280 -14.75 -32.10 8.54
CA ILE A 280 -14.57 -30.66 8.32
C ILE A 280 -14.31 -30.38 6.84
N ILE A 281 -13.52 -31.22 6.17
CA ILE A 281 -13.27 -31.13 4.73
C ILE A 281 -14.61 -31.24 3.98
N ASP A 282 -15.38 -32.30 4.23
CA ASP A 282 -16.68 -32.55 3.59
C ASP A 282 -17.65 -31.38 3.81
N GLU A 283 -17.63 -30.80 5.02
CA GLU A 283 -18.48 -29.68 5.39
C GLU A 283 -18.10 -28.39 4.64
N ILE A 284 -16.81 -28.09 4.50
CA ILE A 284 -16.32 -26.90 3.77
C ILE A 284 -16.51 -27.09 2.26
N GLU A 285 -16.19 -28.28 1.73
CA GLU A 285 -16.36 -28.62 0.32
C GLU A 285 -17.84 -28.58 -0.09
N GLY A 286 -18.73 -29.18 0.70
CA GLY A 286 -20.17 -29.13 0.47
C GLY A 286 -20.73 -27.71 0.45
N PHE A 287 -20.23 -26.84 1.34
CA PHE A 287 -20.60 -25.43 1.37
C PHE A 287 -20.08 -24.68 0.13
N ALA A 288 -18.80 -24.83 -0.21
CA ALA A 288 -18.18 -24.21 -1.39
C ALA A 288 -18.89 -24.61 -2.68
N ASN A 289 -19.22 -25.90 -2.84
CA ASN A 289 -19.97 -26.42 -3.98
C ASN A 289 -21.39 -25.81 -4.05
N GLY A 290 -22.05 -25.62 -2.91
CA GLY A 290 -23.34 -24.94 -2.82
C GLY A 290 -23.31 -23.49 -3.31
N LEU A 291 -22.17 -22.80 -3.17
CA LEU A 291 -21.92 -21.47 -3.70
C LEU A 291 -21.49 -21.47 -5.19
N GLY A 292 -21.25 -22.64 -5.76
CA GLY A 292 -20.71 -22.81 -7.12
C GLY A 292 -19.24 -22.44 -7.23
N LEU A 293 -18.47 -22.61 -6.15
CA LEU A 293 -17.01 -22.55 -6.13
C LEU A 293 -16.45 -23.93 -6.47
N VAL A 294 -15.23 -23.98 -7.01
CA VAL A 294 -14.54 -25.24 -7.32
C VAL A 294 -13.39 -25.41 -6.34
N LEU A 295 -13.61 -26.21 -5.29
CA LEU A 295 -12.58 -26.53 -4.33
C LEU A 295 -11.81 -27.78 -4.78
N ALA A 296 -10.48 -27.70 -4.82
CA ALA A 296 -9.59 -28.79 -5.18
C ALA A 296 -8.62 -29.07 -4.02
N LEU A 297 -8.61 -30.32 -3.57
CA LEU A 297 -7.59 -30.88 -2.66
C LEU A 297 -6.52 -31.54 -3.55
N PRO A 298 -5.29 -31.04 -3.59
CA PRO A 298 -4.18 -31.66 -4.31
C PRO A 298 -3.68 -32.94 -3.63
#